data_AF-A0A819QAH0-F1
#
_entry.id   AF-A0A819QAH0-F1
#
_cell.length_a   1.000
_cell.length_b   1.000
_cell.length_c   1.000
_cell.angle_alpha   90.00
_cell.angle_beta   90.00
_cell.angle_gamma   90.00
#
_symmetry.space_group_name_H-M   'P 1'
#
loop_
_entity.id
_entity.type
_entity.pdbx_description
1 polymer ?
#
loop_
_entity_poly.entity_id
_entity_poly.type
_entity_poly.pdbx_seq_one_letter_code
_entity_poly.pdbx_strand_id
1 'polypeptide(L)'
;MPTKNKSSLLTLPIELIHRIFDHIDTETIIFAIRRVCKQLYSIANIYDRYELDFRYMFRSDLSLIAHIINPENVTSLILSNAIHTSDQIDLFISQFHIEQFIRLHSLTLINVEKELDQFQKHIMQCPLRKFSIVLPFDDIMNLQTLLSSIISNSHLRELEFTASSWLLDEIQWPIECQLEHLTIFHHCSWDTIKLVLSHLHHLRTLVMKDVKLYDLHKTSIMNSDMTQFNCLSSLSLNSSELKFDNVEVLLSFFPRLEHLQLINHEDYSDPLFFDGTRLENLIETKLRLLKKFDFWFSNYAQHDSDEITVETVIATFRTLFWLEDKHWIVKCDSEYKENLELFYLYSIPICRDDFDYSSQQSKIRCSALNTTDKNRIITVNANQLSVDLSQMMIQNIQRK
;
A
#
# COMPACT_ATOMS: atom_id res chain seq x y z
N MET A 1 -10.33 -18.55 52.02
CA MET A 1 -9.34 -18.50 50.93
C MET A 1 -9.97 -17.75 49.77
N PRO A 2 -9.38 -16.64 49.27
CA PRO A 2 -9.92 -15.94 48.12
C PRO A 2 -9.66 -16.78 46.87
N THR A 3 -10.72 -17.18 46.19
CA THR A 3 -10.65 -17.87 44.90
C THR A 3 -9.94 -16.95 43.90
N LYS A 4 -8.76 -17.36 43.42
CA LYS A 4 -8.10 -16.74 42.26
C LYS A 4 -9.13 -16.70 41.12
N ASN A 5 -9.67 -15.52 40.82
CA ASN A 5 -10.48 -15.32 39.63
C ASN A 5 -9.63 -15.76 38.43
N LYS A 6 -9.98 -16.89 37.81
CA LYS A 6 -9.43 -17.27 36.52
C LYS A 6 -9.95 -16.25 35.53
N SER A 7 -9.07 -15.35 35.10
CA SER A 7 -9.33 -14.44 33.99
C SER A 7 -9.79 -15.27 32.79
N SER A 8 -11.04 -15.08 32.38
CA SER A 8 -11.63 -15.72 31.22
C SER A 8 -11.99 -14.64 30.21
N LEU A 9 -11.91 -14.95 28.91
CA LEU A 9 -12.38 -14.06 27.85
C LEU A 9 -13.82 -13.59 28.11
N LEU A 10 -14.64 -14.47 28.71
CA LEU A 10 -16.03 -14.23 29.07
C LEU A 10 -16.24 -13.21 30.21
N THR A 11 -15.18 -12.85 30.92
CA THR A 11 -15.22 -11.84 31.99
C THR A 11 -14.77 -10.46 31.52
N LEU A 12 -14.36 -10.33 30.26
CA LEU A 12 -13.97 -9.04 29.69
C LEU A 12 -15.20 -8.17 29.40
N PRO A 13 -15.08 -6.84 29.55
CA PRO A 13 -16.03 -5.89 29.01
C PRO A 13 -16.24 -6.11 27.50
N ILE A 14 -17.48 -5.92 27.05
CA ILE A 14 -17.85 -6.19 25.67
C ILE A 14 -17.06 -5.33 24.67
N GLU A 15 -16.72 -4.11 25.06
CA GLU A 15 -15.94 -3.18 24.27
C GLU A 15 -14.53 -3.71 23.98
N LEU A 16 -13.93 -4.45 24.93
CA LEU A 16 -12.64 -5.09 24.72
C LEU A 16 -12.75 -6.28 23.76
N ILE A 17 -13.84 -7.05 23.85
CA ILE A 17 -14.09 -8.16 22.94
C ILE A 17 -14.35 -7.63 21.52
N HIS A 18 -15.12 -6.55 21.38
CA HIS A 18 -15.33 -5.89 20.10
C HIS A 18 -14.05 -5.30 19.52
N ARG A 19 -13.13 -4.77 20.34
CA ARG A 19 -11.79 -4.38 19.87
C ARG A 19 -10.95 -5.56 19.39
N ILE A 20 -11.15 -6.75 19.96
CA ILE A 20 -10.54 -7.96 19.41
C ILE A 20 -11.18 -8.30 18.06
N PHE A 21 -12.50 -8.17 17.94
CA PHE A 21 -13.21 -8.41 16.68
C PHE A 21 -12.80 -7.44 15.56
N ASP A 22 -12.43 -6.19 15.89
CA ASP A 22 -11.89 -5.23 14.92
C ASP A 22 -10.59 -5.74 14.23
N HIS A 23 -9.96 -6.80 14.74
CA HIS A 23 -8.76 -7.44 14.19
C HIS A 23 -9.00 -8.87 13.67
N ILE A 24 -10.26 -9.30 13.59
CA ILE A 24 -10.64 -10.64 13.14
C ILE A 24 -11.56 -10.49 11.92
N ASP A 25 -11.37 -11.33 10.92
CA ASP A 25 -12.21 -11.31 9.72
C ASP A 25 -13.67 -11.71 10.04
N THR A 26 -14.59 -11.18 9.24
CA THR A 26 -16.04 -11.38 9.45
C THR A 26 -16.44 -12.86 9.40
N GLU A 27 -15.78 -13.66 8.55
CA GLU A 27 -16.05 -15.09 8.41
C GLU A 27 -15.75 -15.82 9.72
N THR A 28 -14.60 -15.56 10.33
CA THR A 28 -14.20 -16.11 11.63
C THR A 28 -15.15 -15.68 12.74
N ILE A 29 -15.58 -14.42 12.78
CA ILE A 29 -16.56 -13.95 13.79
C ILE A 29 -17.85 -14.75 13.68
N ILE A 30 -18.36 -14.94 12.46
CA ILE A 30 -19.68 -15.52 12.20
C ILE A 30 -19.68 -17.05 12.30
N PHE A 31 -18.70 -17.73 11.71
CA PHE A 31 -18.70 -19.18 11.61
C PHE A 31 -17.92 -19.87 12.73
N ALA A 32 -16.94 -19.20 13.33
CA ALA A 32 -16.19 -19.76 14.45
C ALA A 32 -16.67 -19.19 15.80
N ILE A 33 -16.44 -17.89 16.04
CA ILE A 33 -16.61 -17.28 17.38
C ILE A 33 -18.05 -17.40 17.88
N ARG A 34 -19.01 -17.05 17.02
CA ARG A 34 -20.44 -17.09 17.33
C ARG A 34 -20.94 -18.48 17.71
N ARG A 35 -20.26 -19.55 17.31
CA ARG A 35 -20.63 -20.96 17.59
C ARG A 35 -20.01 -21.52 18.87
N VAL A 36 -19.06 -20.81 19.49
CA VAL A 36 -18.33 -21.32 20.66
C VAL A 36 -19.22 -21.42 21.90
N CYS A 37 -19.94 -20.34 22.26
CA CYS A 37 -20.83 -20.33 23.41
C CYS A 37 -21.93 -19.25 23.28
N LYS A 38 -22.99 -19.36 24.10
CA LYS A 38 -24.13 -18.42 24.08
C LYS A 38 -23.73 -16.96 24.30
N GLN A 39 -22.73 -16.70 25.14
CA GLN A 39 -22.28 -15.34 25.40
C GLN A 39 -21.59 -14.73 24.18
N LEU A 40 -20.66 -15.46 23.54
CA LEU A 40 -20.01 -15.01 22.31
C LEU A 40 -21.02 -14.87 21.17
N TYR A 41 -22.01 -15.75 21.11
CA TYR A 41 -23.15 -15.62 20.18
C TYR A 41 -23.87 -14.28 20.37
N SER A 42 -24.23 -13.92 21.60
CA SER A 42 -24.88 -12.65 21.91
C SER A 42 -23.99 -11.44 21.62
N ILE A 43 -22.70 -11.51 21.95
CA ILE A 43 -21.73 -10.42 21.72
C ILE A 43 -21.52 -10.17 20.22
N ALA A 44 -21.39 -11.24 19.42
CA ALA A 44 -21.26 -11.14 17.97
C ALA A 44 -22.54 -10.57 17.32
N ASN A 45 -23.73 -10.92 17.81
CA ASN A 45 -24.99 -10.41 17.24
C ASN A 45 -25.19 -8.91 17.42
N ILE A 46 -24.52 -8.28 18.38
CA ILE A 46 -24.58 -6.83 18.61
C ILE A 46 -23.31 -6.11 18.13
N TYR A 47 -22.39 -6.84 17.49
CA TYR A 47 -21.26 -6.24 16.81
C TYR A 47 -21.74 -5.54 15.53
N ASP A 48 -21.20 -4.36 15.28
CA ASP A 48 -21.77 -3.37 14.36
C ASP A 48 -20.72 -2.69 13.45
N ARG A 49 -19.54 -3.31 13.34
CA ARG A 49 -18.37 -2.81 12.60
C ARG A 49 -17.79 -3.90 11.69
N TYR A 50 -18.67 -4.57 10.94
CA TYR A 50 -18.27 -5.63 10.04
C TYR A 50 -17.52 -5.06 8.83
N GLU A 51 -16.42 -5.72 8.47
CA GLU A 51 -15.69 -5.49 7.23
C GLU A 51 -15.91 -6.70 6.32
N LEU A 52 -16.63 -6.49 5.23
CA LEU A 52 -16.97 -7.55 4.29
C LEU A 52 -15.99 -7.55 3.14
N ASP A 53 -15.25 -8.66 2.98
CA ASP A 53 -14.32 -8.86 1.89
C ASP A 53 -14.76 -10.02 1.00
N PHE A 54 -15.20 -9.67 -0.21
CA PHE A 54 -15.68 -10.62 -1.20
C PHE A 54 -14.64 -10.95 -2.28
N ARG A 55 -13.35 -10.63 -2.09
CA ARG A 55 -12.30 -10.95 -3.09
C ARG A 55 -12.07 -12.45 -3.26
N TYR A 56 -12.23 -13.22 -2.19
CA TYR A 56 -11.93 -14.66 -2.16
C TYR A 56 -13.04 -15.49 -1.54
N MET A 57 -14.19 -14.88 -1.24
CA MET A 57 -15.28 -15.54 -0.52
C MET A 57 -16.13 -16.39 -1.46
N PHE A 58 -16.48 -17.60 -1.05
CA PHE A 58 -17.37 -18.46 -1.82
C PHE A 58 -18.82 -17.94 -1.82
N ARG A 59 -19.55 -18.20 -2.92
CA ARG A 59 -20.97 -17.81 -3.07
C ARG A 59 -21.87 -18.34 -1.95
N SER A 60 -21.59 -19.54 -1.43
CA SER A 60 -22.35 -20.13 -0.31
C SER A 60 -22.25 -19.28 0.96
N ASP A 61 -21.08 -18.70 1.20
CA ASP A 61 -20.78 -17.96 2.41
C ASP A 61 -21.40 -16.57 2.36
N LEU A 62 -21.42 -15.93 1.17
CA LEU A 62 -22.18 -14.71 0.92
C LEU A 62 -23.64 -14.88 1.33
N SER A 63 -24.32 -15.92 0.83
CA SER A 63 -25.72 -16.15 1.19
C SER A 63 -25.91 -16.34 2.69
N LEU A 64 -25.02 -17.08 3.36
CA LEU A 64 -25.11 -17.24 4.81
C LEU A 64 -24.89 -15.93 5.57
N ILE A 65 -23.91 -15.14 5.15
CA ILE A 65 -23.61 -13.83 5.72
C ILE A 65 -24.80 -12.89 5.56
N ALA A 66 -25.45 -12.91 4.40
CA ALA A 66 -26.62 -12.08 4.13
C ALA A 66 -27.83 -12.38 5.02
N HIS A 67 -27.95 -13.61 5.52
CA HIS A 67 -28.98 -13.95 6.50
C HIS A 67 -28.61 -13.55 7.93
N ILE A 68 -27.35 -13.23 8.20
CA ILE A 68 -26.81 -13.05 9.55
C ILE A 68 -26.53 -11.58 9.85
N ILE A 69 -25.94 -10.85 8.90
CA ILE A 69 -25.51 -9.48 9.08
C ILE A 69 -26.60 -8.51 8.60
N ASN A 70 -26.94 -7.54 9.44
CA ASN A 70 -27.71 -6.38 9.01
C ASN A 70 -26.78 -5.42 8.23
N PRO A 71 -27.11 -5.01 6.99
CA PRO A 71 -26.32 -4.06 6.21
C PRO A 71 -25.91 -2.79 6.95
N GLU A 72 -26.75 -2.31 7.88
CA GLU A 72 -26.47 -1.13 8.70
C GLU A 72 -25.23 -1.30 9.60
N ASN A 73 -24.85 -2.54 9.91
CA ASN A 73 -23.71 -2.90 10.77
C ASN A 73 -22.39 -3.06 10.00
N VAL A 74 -22.39 -2.78 8.70
CA VAL A 74 -21.22 -2.93 7.83
C VAL A 74 -20.57 -1.57 7.64
N THR A 75 -19.26 -1.51 7.87
CA THR A 75 -18.47 -0.28 7.81
C THR A 75 -17.50 -0.24 6.63
N SER A 76 -17.07 -1.42 6.16
CA SER A 76 -16.22 -1.58 4.98
C SER A 76 -16.75 -2.69 4.08
N LEU A 77 -16.71 -2.47 2.77
CA LEU A 77 -17.19 -3.41 1.76
C LEU A 77 -16.19 -3.49 0.60
N ILE A 78 -15.74 -4.70 0.28
CA ILE A 78 -14.93 -4.99 -0.90
C ILE A 78 -15.72 -5.95 -1.78
N LEU A 79 -16.05 -5.51 -3.00
CA LEU A 79 -16.76 -6.28 -4.01
C LEU A 79 -15.83 -6.58 -5.18
N SER A 80 -15.85 -7.83 -5.67
CA SER A 80 -14.98 -8.24 -6.76
C SER A 80 -15.68 -9.22 -7.70
N ASN A 81 -15.64 -8.93 -9.00
CA ASN A 81 -15.95 -9.89 -10.08
C ASN A 81 -14.64 -10.39 -10.72
N ALA A 82 -13.63 -10.76 -9.93
CA ALA A 82 -12.42 -11.41 -10.43
C ALA A 82 -12.73 -12.81 -10.99
N ILE A 83 -11.75 -13.44 -11.63
CA ILE A 83 -11.89 -14.74 -12.31
C ILE A 83 -12.51 -15.82 -11.40
N HIS A 84 -12.17 -15.81 -10.11
CA HIS A 84 -12.65 -16.79 -9.13
C HIS A 84 -13.98 -16.39 -8.46
N THR A 85 -14.45 -15.17 -8.69
CA THR A 85 -15.64 -14.56 -8.06
C THR A 85 -16.60 -13.96 -9.08
N SER A 86 -16.66 -14.51 -10.30
CA SER A 86 -17.55 -14.00 -11.34
C SER A 86 -19.00 -13.91 -10.84
N ASP A 87 -19.74 -12.89 -11.26
CA ASP A 87 -21.14 -12.59 -10.89
C ASP A 87 -21.43 -12.47 -9.38
N GLN A 88 -20.41 -12.34 -8.53
CA GLN A 88 -20.61 -12.18 -7.10
C GLN A 88 -21.26 -10.83 -6.79
N ILE A 89 -20.98 -9.81 -7.60
CA ILE A 89 -21.59 -8.49 -7.47
C ILE A 89 -23.08 -8.53 -7.85
N ASP A 90 -23.44 -9.20 -8.94
CA ASP A 90 -24.84 -9.43 -9.29
C ASP A 90 -25.59 -10.15 -8.15
N LEU A 91 -24.97 -11.18 -7.58
CA LEU A 91 -25.55 -11.90 -6.44
C LEU A 91 -25.69 -11.00 -5.21
N PHE A 92 -24.68 -10.16 -4.91
CA PHE A 92 -24.74 -9.19 -3.83
C PHE A 92 -25.86 -8.17 -4.03
N ILE A 93 -25.97 -7.57 -5.22
CA ILE A 93 -26.99 -6.57 -5.52
C ILE A 93 -28.40 -7.18 -5.52
N SER A 94 -28.54 -8.47 -5.86
CA SER A 94 -29.81 -9.18 -5.74
C SER A 94 -30.28 -9.36 -4.29
N GLN A 95 -29.36 -9.33 -3.32
CA GLN A 95 -29.64 -9.56 -1.90
C GLN A 95 -29.67 -8.26 -1.10
N PHE A 96 -28.90 -7.26 -1.53
CA PHE A 96 -28.72 -6.02 -0.81
C PHE A 96 -28.83 -4.80 -1.71
N HIS A 97 -29.36 -3.72 -1.16
CA HIS A 97 -29.27 -2.40 -1.77
C HIS A 97 -28.19 -1.58 -1.05
N ILE A 98 -27.30 -0.93 -1.81
CA ILE A 98 -26.17 -0.20 -1.21
C ILE A 98 -26.62 0.93 -0.26
N GLU A 99 -27.83 1.48 -0.45
CA GLU A 99 -28.44 2.47 0.45
C GLU A 99 -28.69 1.94 1.87
N GLN A 100 -28.78 0.61 2.05
CA GLN A 100 -28.97 -0.01 3.36
C GLN A 100 -27.70 0.07 4.23
N PHE A 101 -26.55 0.36 3.64
CA PHE A 101 -25.26 0.41 4.30
C PHE A 101 -24.97 1.82 4.84
N ILE A 102 -25.84 2.32 5.71
CA ILE A 102 -25.81 3.71 6.22
C ILE A 102 -24.52 4.08 6.98
N ARG A 103 -23.74 3.08 7.44
CA ARG A 103 -22.46 3.24 8.15
C ARG A 103 -21.24 2.96 7.28
N LEU A 104 -21.46 2.70 5.99
CA LEU A 104 -20.39 2.41 5.05
C LEU A 104 -19.49 3.64 4.88
N HIS A 105 -18.26 3.51 5.33
CA HIS A 105 -17.24 4.55 5.17
C HIS A 105 -16.12 4.13 4.21
N SER A 106 -16.04 2.85 3.85
CA SER A 106 -15.05 2.32 2.92
C SER A 106 -15.70 1.40 1.90
N LEU A 107 -15.51 1.69 0.62
CA LEU A 107 -16.00 0.87 -0.48
C LEU A 107 -14.88 0.63 -1.50
N THR A 108 -14.63 -0.64 -1.80
CA THR A 108 -13.70 -1.07 -2.85
C THR A 108 -14.45 -1.88 -3.89
N LEU A 109 -14.34 -1.48 -5.15
CA LEU A 109 -14.96 -2.12 -6.31
C LEU A 109 -13.87 -2.66 -7.24
N ILE A 110 -13.89 -3.95 -7.55
CA ILE A 110 -12.88 -4.61 -8.40
C ILE A 110 -13.59 -5.29 -9.58
N ASN A 111 -13.23 -4.90 -10.80
CA ASN A 111 -13.78 -5.43 -12.07
C ASN A 111 -15.31 -5.29 -12.19
N VAL A 112 -15.85 -4.09 -11.95
CA VAL A 112 -17.31 -3.86 -11.77
C VAL A 112 -18.03 -3.28 -12.99
N GLU A 113 -17.56 -3.59 -14.19
CA GLU A 113 -17.87 -2.88 -15.45
C GLU A 113 -19.37 -2.72 -15.73
N LYS A 114 -20.17 -3.77 -15.53
CA LYS A 114 -21.59 -3.81 -15.92
C LYS A 114 -22.51 -3.18 -14.87
N GLU A 115 -22.04 -3.12 -13.64
CA GLU A 115 -22.82 -2.74 -12.46
C GLU A 115 -22.55 -1.29 -12.04
N LEU A 116 -21.62 -0.59 -12.69
CA LEU A 116 -21.26 0.82 -12.40
C LEU A 116 -22.48 1.74 -12.33
N ASP A 117 -23.41 1.63 -13.29
CA ASP A 117 -24.62 2.45 -13.35
C ASP A 117 -25.53 2.27 -12.12
N GLN A 118 -25.50 1.08 -11.51
CA GLN A 118 -26.26 0.78 -10.31
C GLN A 118 -25.60 1.46 -9.10
N PHE A 119 -24.26 1.38 -8.98
CA PHE A 119 -23.54 2.07 -7.91
C PHE A 119 -23.65 3.59 -8.02
N GLN A 120 -23.55 4.15 -9.23
CA GLN A 120 -23.57 5.60 -9.44
C GLN A 120 -24.79 6.28 -8.82
N LYS A 121 -25.97 5.66 -8.92
CA LYS A 121 -27.22 6.25 -8.41
C LYS A 121 -27.29 6.33 -6.89
N HIS A 122 -26.62 5.42 -6.20
CA HIS A 122 -26.86 5.16 -4.79
C HIS A 122 -25.64 5.42 -3.90
N ILE A 123 -24.43 5.38 -4.46
CA ILE A 123 -23.18 5.58 -3.72
C ILE A 123 -23.09 6.97 -3.07
N MET A 124 -23.76 7.97 -3.66
CA MET A 124 -23.81 9.34 -3.17
C MET A 124 -24.50 9.49 -1.82
N GLN A 125 -25.31 8.51 -1.42
CA GLN A 125 -25.98 8.51 -0.13
C GLN A 125 -25.10 7.93 0.99
N CYS A 126 -24.00 7.27 0.63
CA CYS A 126 -23.10 6.67 1.59
C CYS A 126 -22.10 7.72 2.13
N PRO A 127 -21.83 7.75 3.45
CA PRO A 127 -20.86 8.66 4.06
C PRO A 127 -19.41 8.15 3.86
N LEU A 128 -19.03 7.90 2.61
CA LEU A 128 -17.74 7.34 2.24
C LEU A 128 -16.59 8.27 2.64
N ARG A 129 -15.64 7.71 3.39
CA ARG A 129 -14.33 8.32 3.65
C ARG A 129 -13.26 7.76 2.72
N LYS A 130 -13.42 6.51 2.31
CA LYS A 130 -12.53 5.79 1.40
C LYS A 130 -13.33 5.22 0.24
N PHE A 131 -12.85 5.47 -0.97
CA PHE A 131 -13.35 4.84 -2.17
C PHE A 131 -12.20 4.29 -3.01
N SER A 132 -12.32 3.05 -3.46
CA SER A 132 -11.35 2.39 -4.30
C SER A 132 -12.05 1.71 -5.48
N ILE A 133 -11.55 1.91 -6.69
CA ILE A 133 -12.09 1.25 -7.88
C ILE A 133 -10.97 0.79 -8.81
N VAL A 134 -10.86 -0.53 -8.97
CA VAL A 134 -9.84 -1.16 -9.83
C VAL A 134 -10.56 -1.81 -11.00
N LEU A 135 -10.29 -1.29 -12.20
CA LEU A 135 -10.86 -1.79 -13.45
C LEU A 135 -9.73 -2.27 -14.38
N PRO A 136 -10.01 -3.21 -15.29
CA PRO A 136 -9.18 -3.46 -16.46
C PRO A 136 -9.08 -2.19 -17.33
N PHE A 137 -7.98 -2.06 -18.08
CA PHE A 137 -7.64 -0.83 -18.81
C PHE A 137 -8.67 -0.43 -19.88
N ASP A 138 -9.36 -1.40 -20.47
CA ASP A 138 -10.23 -1.17 -21.64
C ASP A 138 -11.62 -0.58 -21.27
N ASP A 139 -11.98 -0.55 -19.98
CA ASP A 139 -13.37 -0.30 -19.54
C ASP A 139 -13.59 1.02 -18.79
N ILE A 140 -12.68 1.98 -18.97
CA ILE A 140 -12.63 3.22 -18.18
C ILE A 140 -13.69 4.27 -18.63
N MET A 141 -14.31 4.11 -19.82
CA MET A 141 -15.17 5.11 -20.47
C MET A 141 -16.37 5.63 -19.64
N ASN A 142 -16.86 4.84 -18.68
CA ASN A 142 -18.01 5.22 -17.84
C ASN A 142 -17.61 5.73 -16.44
N LEU A 143 -16.31 5.77 -16.13
CA LEU A 143 -15.83 6.03 -14.77
C LEU A 143 -15.86 7.51 -14.39
N GLN A 144 -15.77 8.41 -15.38
CA GLN A 144 -15.68 9.86 -15.17
C GLN A 144 -16.84 10.41 -14.33
N THR A 145 -18.08 10.01 -14.67
CA THR A 145 -19.28 10.52 -14.01
C THR A 145 -19.39 10.00 -12.57
N LEU A 146 -19.05 8.73 -12.34
CA LEU A 146 -18.98 8.13 -11.02
C LEU A 146 -17.93 8.82 -10.14
N LEU A 147 -16.70 8.98 -10.63
CA LEU A 147 -15.61 9.63 -9.88
C LEU A 147 -15.94 11.09 -9.59
N SER A 148 -16.43 11.84 -10.57
CA SER A 148 -16.80 13.26 -10.35
C SER A 148 -17.86 13.40 -9.26
N SER A 149 -18.82 12.47 -9.21
CA SER A 149 -19.84 12.41 -8.16
C SER A 149 -19.21 12.09 -6.81
N ILE A 150 -18.36 11.06 -6.72
CA ILE A 150 -17.72 10.63 -5.48
C ILE A 150 -16.76 11.68 -4.92
N ILE A 151 -15.96 12.32 -5.78
CA ILE A 151 -15.01 13.37 -5.39
C ILE A 151 -15.75 14.60 -4.85
N SER A 152 -16.97 14.86 -5.34
CA SER A 152 -17.84 15.93 -4.82
C SER A 152 -18.39 15.63 -3.42
N ASN A 153 -18.21 14.41 -2.89
CA ASN A 153 -18.59 14.08 -1.52
C ASN A 153 -17.60 14.70 -0.53
N SER A 154 -18.11 15.58 0.35
CA SER A 154 -17.30 16.35 1.31
C SER A 154 -16.61 15.50 2.39
N HIS A 155 -17.01 14.24 2.55
CA HIS A 155 -16.45 13.33 3.55
C HIS A 155 -15.29 12.48 3.02
N LEU A 156 -15.07 12.44 1.71
CA LEU A 156 -14.04 11.61 1.09
C LEU A 156 -12.64 12.11 1.46
N ARG A 157 -11.79 11.20 1.94
CA ARG A 157 -10.40 11.45 2.35
C ARG A 157 -9.40 10.60 1.59
N GLU A 158 -9.80 9.39 1.22
CA GLU A 158 -8.97 8.47 0.45
C GLU A 158 -9.66 8.07 -0.85
N LEU A 159 -8.94 8.21 -1.96
CA LEU A 159 -9.40 7.83 -3.28
C LEU A 159 -8.32 6.99 -3.96
N GLU A 160 -8.74 5.85 -4.47
CA GLU A 160 -7.89 4.92 -5.20
C GLU A 160 -8.59 4.52 -6.50
N PHE A 161 -7.94 4.67 -7.65
CA PHE A 161 -8.57 4.26 -8.91
C PHE A 161 -7.60 3.94 -10.03
N THR A 162 -8.03 3.04 -10.93
CA THR A 162 -7.42 2.86 -12.25
C THR A 162 -7.65 4.11 -13.09
N ALA A 163 -6.56 4.78 -13.46
CA ALA A 163 -6.62 5.99 -14.25
C ALA A 163 -5.91 5.83 -15.59
N SER A 164 -6.44 6.55 -16.57
CA SER A 164 -5.77 6.88 -17.80
C SER A 164 -5.53 8.40 -17.82
N SER A 165 -4.57 8.87 -18.62
CA SER A 165 -4.35 10.32 -18.77
C SER A 165 -5.63 11.05 -19.19
N TRP A 166 -6.40 10.47 -20.12
CA TRP A 166 -7.63 11.08 -20.61
C TRP A 166 -8.73 11.17 -19.53
N LEU A 167 -8.88 10.16 -18.67
CA LEU A 167 -9.87 10.17 -17.61
C LEU A 167 -9.57 11.29 -16.61
N LEU A 168 -8.31 11.45 -16.21
CA LEU A 168 -7.89 12.47 -15.24
C LEU A 168 -8.11 13.89 -15.76
N ASP A 169 -7.91 14.11 -17.06
CA ASP A 169 -8.18 15.40 -17.70
C ASP A 169 -9.67 15.75 -17.73
N GLU A 170 -10.54 14.73 -17.75
CA GLU A 170 -11.99 14.87 -17.79
C GLU A 170 -12.66 14.97 -16.41
N ILE A 171 -11.99 14.53 -15.34
CA ILE A 171 -12.53 14.64 -13.98
C ILE A 171 -12.56 16.11 -13.54
N GLN A 172 -13.72 16.55 -13.08
CA GLN A 172 -13.86 17.85 -12.46
C GLN A 172 -13.45 17.77 -10.99
N TRP A 173 -12.29 18.34 -10.67
CA TRP A 173 -11.77 18.42 -9.30
C TRP A 173 -12.36 19.64 -8.58
N PRO A 174 -13.21 19.44 -7.54
CA PRO A 174 -13.78 20.54 -6.78
C PRO A 174 -12.69 21.33 -6.06
N ILE A 175 -12.84 22.66 -5.98
CA ILE A 175 -11.89 23.54 -5.29
C ILE A 175 -11.80 23.19 -3.79
N GLU A 176 -12.92 22.74 -3.20
CA GLU A 176 -13.01 22.36 -1.78
C GLU A 176 -12.65 20.89 -1.53
N CYS A 177 -11.98 20.22 -2.47
CA CYS A 177 -11.65 18.80 -2.36
C CYS A 177 -10.86 18.50 -1.08
N GLN A 178 -11.42 17.62 -0.26
CA GLN A 178 -10.91 17.27 1.07
C GLN A 178 -9.95 16.08 1.06
N LEU A 179 -9.52 15.64 -0.11
CA LEU A 179 -8.74 14.43 -0.30
C LEU A 179 -7.35 14.57 0.34
N GLU A 180 -7.00 13.59 1.18
CA GLU A 180 -5.73 13.52 1.89
C GLU A 180 -4.82 12.42 1.33
N HIS A 181 -5.41 11.38 0.74
CA HIS A 181 -4.72 10.26 0.14
C HIS A 181 -5.25 9.96 -1.27
N LEU A 182 -4.34 9.91 -2.23
CA LEU A 182 -4.64 9.60 -3.63
C LEU A 182 -3.75 8.45 -4.09
N THR A 183 -4.36 7.36 -4.53
CA THR A 183 -3.68 6.27 -5.23
C THR A 183 -4.15 6.21 -6.68
N ILE A 184 -3.22 6.31 -7.61
CA ILE A 184 -3.47 6.21 -9.04
C ILE A 184 -2.76 4.98 -9.57
N PHE A 185 -3.50 4.13 -10.26
CA PHE A 185 -2.94 3.02 -11.02
C PHE A 185 -2.85 3.35 -12.51
N HIS A 186 -1.87 2.73 -13.16
CA HIS A 186 -1.62 2.74 -14.60
C HIS A 186 -1.11 4.07 -15.18
N HIS A 187 -0.88 4.05 -16.49
CA HIS A 187 -0.07 5.00 -17.23
C HIS A 187 -0.70 6.40 -17.29
N CYS A 188 -0.30 7.25 -16.35
CA CYS A 188 -0.62 8.67 -16.34
C CYS A 188 0.60 9.51 -16.71
N SER A 189 0.37 10.57 -17.51
CA SER A 189 1.42 11.55 -17.80
C SER A 189 1.68 12.44 -16.58
N TRP A 190 2.91 12.95 -16.45
CA TRP A 190 3.26 13.85 -15.35
C TRP A 190 2.49 15.19 -15.43
N ASP A 191 2.18 15.69 -16.62
CA ASP A 191 1.43 16.94 -16.77
C ASP A 191 -0.01 16.81 -16.28
N THR A 192 -0.64 15.67 -16.57
CA THR A 192 -1.96 15.33 -16.03
C THR A 192 -1.92 15.25 -14.50
N ILE A 193 -0.89 14.60 -13.93
CA ILE A 193 -0.72 14.54 -12.46
C ILE A 193 -0.52 15.93 -11.86
N LYS A 194 0.29 16.81 -12.47
CA LYS A 194 0.46 18.19 -12.01
C LYS A 194 -0.87 18.95 -11.99
N LEU A 195 -1.69 18.79 -13.03
CA LEU A 195 -3.00 19.41 -13.11
C LEU A 195 -3.88 18.93 -11.94
N VAL A 196 -3.94 17.63 -11.69
CA VAL A 196 -4.67 17.06 -10.55
C VAL A 196 -4.15 17.62 -9.23
N LEU A 197 -2.84 17.61 -9.00
CA LEU A 197 -2.21 18.09 -7.77
C LEU A 197 -2.46 19.58 -7.51
N SER A 198 -2.65 20.39 -8.55
CA SER A 198 -2.99 21.81 -8.40
C SER A 198 -4.35 22.05 -7.76
N HIS A 199 -5.26 21.06 -7.82
CA HIS A 199 -6.59 21.13 -7.20
C HIS A 199 -6.65 20.50 -5.80
N LEU A 200 -5.63 19.70 -5.41
CA LEU A 200 -5.65 18.89 -4.20
C LEU A 200 -4.82 19.50 -3.07
N HIS A 201 -5.29 20.63 -2.53
CA HIS A 201 -4.55 21.39 -1.53
C HIS A 201 -4.39 20.69 -0.16
N HIS A 202 -5.21 19.68 0.12
CA HIS A 202 -5.14 18.89 1.36
C HIS A 202 -4.37 17.58 1.21
N LEU A 203 -3.86 17.27 0.01
CA LEU A 203 -3.20 15.99 -0.25
C LEU A 203 -1.91 15.85 0.54
N ARG A 204 -1.84 14.78 1.34
CA ARG A 204 -0.68 14.41 2.15
C ARG A 204 0.05 13.21 1.59
N THR A 205 -0.68 12.30 0.96
CA THR A 205 -0.13 11.04 0.44
C THR A 205 -0.51 10.85 -1.02
N LEU A 206 0.50 10.63 -1.86
CA LEU A 206 0.34 10.29 -3.26
C LEU A 206 1.00 8.94 -3.51
N VAL A 207 0.25 8.00 -4.06
CA VAL A 207 0.74 6.68 -4.47
C VAL A 207 0.50 6.55 -5.97
N MET A 208 1.56 6.30 -6.71
CA MET A 208 1.54 6.13 -8.15
C MET A 208 2.04 4.73 -8.48
N LYS A 209 1.16 3.88 -9.00
CA LYS A 209 1.45 2.49 -9.37
C LYS A 209 1.41 2.34 -10.89
N ASP A 210 2.42 1.69 -11.46
CA ASP A 210 2.61 1.47 -12.90
C ASP A 210 2.64 2.75 -13.75
N VAL A 211 3.18 3.83 -13.18
CA VAL A 211 3.27 5.13 -13.86
C VAL A 211 4.51 5.20 -14.76
N LYS A 212 4.33 5.70 -15.98
CA LYS A 212 5.41 5.87 -16.96
C LYS A 212 5.84 7.34 -17.04
N LEU A 213 7.10 7.63 -16.68
CA LEU A 213 7.63 8.98 -16.49
C LEU A 213 8.37 9.54 -17.73
N TYR A 214 7.91 9.28 -18.96
CA TYR A 214 8.70 9.55 -20.18
C TYR A 214 8.92 11.02 -20.53
N ASP A 215 8.12 11.97 -20.02
CA ASP A 215 8.12 13.36 -20.48
C ASP A 215 8.53 14.39 -19.39
N LEU A 216 9.09 13.95 -18.26
CA LEU A 216 9.55 14.83 -17.18
C LEU A 216 10.63 15.82 -17.62
N HIS A 217 11.58 15.39 -18.45
CA HIS A 217 12.65 16.28 -18.92
C HIS A 217 12.15 17.36 -19.89
N LYS A 218 11.24 17.03 -20.81
CA LYS A 218 10.65 18.03 -21.74
C LYS A 218 9.89 19.12 -20.98
N THR A 219 9.15 18.73 -19.95
CA THR A 219 8.34 19.63 -19.13
C THR A 219 9.18 20.48 -18.17
N SER A 220 10.34 19.99 -17.71
CA SER A 220 11.28 20.76 -16.86
C SER A 220 12.00 21.90 -17.59
N ILE A 221 12.26 21.74 -18.90
CA ILE A 221 12.99 22.73 -19.71
C ILE A 221 12.09 23.88 -20.13
N MET A 222 10.77 23.66 -20.25
CA MET A 222 9.82 24.66 -20.72
C MET A 222 9.21 25.53 -19.61
N ASN A 223 9.15 25.05 -18.36
CA ASN A 223 8.52 25.78 -17.26
C ASN A 223 9.56 26.41 -16.33
N SER A 224 9.78 27.71 -16.47
CA SER A 224 10.64 28.52 -15.58
C SER A 224 10.04 28.75 -14.19
N ASP A 225 8.73 28.53 -14.03
CA ASP A 225 8.03 28.58 -12.74
C ASP A 225 7.69 27.16 -12.28
N MET A 226 8.61 26.50 -11.57
CA MET A 226 8.31 25.21 -10.95
C MET A 226 7.33 25.39 -9.78
N THR A 227 6.06 25.05 -9.99
CA THR A 227 5.05 24.99 -8.93
C THR A 227 5.39 23.88 -7.94
N GLN A 228 5.76 24.25 -6.72
CA GLN A 228 6.05 23.29 -5.66
C GLN A 228 4.78 22.85 -4.94
N PHE A 229 4.62 21.54 -4.74
CA PHE A 229 3.49 20.94 -4.01
C PHE A 229 3.87 20.70 -2.55
N ASN A 230 3.74 21.75 -1.75
CA ASN A 230 4.22 21.79 -0.36
C ASN A 230 3.35 21.04 0.66
N CYS A 231 2.19 20.54 0.27
CA CYS A 231 1.28 19.82 1.16
C CYS A 231 1.62 18.33 1.28
N LEU A 232 2.33 17.79 0.28
CA LEU A 232 2.63 16.37 0.21
C LEU A 232 3.73 15.99 1.21
N SER A 233 3.40 15.07 2.11
CA SER A 233 4.34 14.51 3.10
C SER A 233 4.79 13.08 2.75
N SER A 234 4.03 12.35 1.94
CA SER A 234 4.31 10.98 1.57
C SER A 234 4.14 10.74 0.07
N LEU A 235 5.13 10.12 -0.55
CA LEU A 235 5.14 9.77 -1.97
C LEU A 235 5.56 8.32 -2.12
N SER A 236 4.75 7.52 -2.80
CA SER A 236 5.10 6.16 -3.21
C SER A 236 5.06 6.04 -4.72
N LEU A 237 6.19 5.67 -5.31
CA LEU A 237 6.33 5.40 -6.73
C LEU A 237 6.60 3.92 -6.89
N ASN A 238 5.65 3.23 -7.48
CA ASN A 238 5.81 1.88 -7.95
C ASN A 238 5.74 1.94 -9.47
N SER A 239 6.87 1.79 -10.14
CA SER A 239 6.91 1.86 -11.60
C SER A 239 8.00 0.95 -12.15
N SER A 240 7.65 0.31 -13.26
CA SER A 240 8.49 -0.63 -13.96
C SER A 240 9.63 0.08 -14.73
N GLU A 241 9.49 1.36 -15.05
CA GLU A 241 10.43 2.09 -15.93
C GLU A 241 10.99 3.38 -15.27
N LEU A 242 11.28 3.32 -13.97
CA LEU A 242 11.88 4.45 -13.26
C LEU A 242 13.32 4.68 -13.71
N LYS A 243 13.60 5.89 -14.20
CA LYS A 243 14.95 6.42 -14.42
C LYS A 243 15.33 7.37 -13.30
N PHE A 244 16.59 7.34 -12.87
CA PHE A 244 17.05 8.14 -11.75
C PHE A 244 16.85 9.64 -12.01
N ASP A 245 17.24 10.11 -13.20
CA ASP A 245 17.12 11.54 -13.56
C ASP A 245 15.67 12.03 -13.55
N ASN A 246 14.72 11.19 -13.95
CA ASN A 246 13.28 11.49 -13.89
C ASN A 246 12.78 11.61 -12.44
N VAL A 247 13.19 10.68 -11.58
CA VAL A 247 12.87 10.71 -10.14
C VAL A 247 13.49 11.95 -9.49
N GLU A 248 14.72 12.27 -9.84
CA GLU A 248 15.43 13.44 -9.33
C GLU A 248 14.72 14.77 -9.70
N VAL A 249 14.17 14.88 -10.91
CA VAL A 249 13.36 16.02 -11.35
C VAL A 249 12.01 16.02 -10.63
N LEU A 250 11.34 14.87 -10.56
CA LEU A 250 10.04 14.72 -9.88
C LEU A 250 10.11 15.15 -8.41
N LEU A 251 11.16 14.76 -7.70
CA LEU A 251 11.32 15.08 -6.28
C LEU A 251 11.55 16.57 -6.02
N SER A 252 12.02 17.35 -7.01
CA SER A 252 12.12 18.81 -6.83
C SER A 252 10.77 19.51 -6.69
N PHE A 253 9.67 18.85 -7.08
CA PHE A 253 8.31 19.35 -6.88
C PHE A 253 7.79 19.15 -5.44
N PHE A 254 8.46 18.31 -4.62
CA PHE A 254 7.99 17.90 -3.29
C PHE A 254 9.04 18.16 -2.19
N PRO A 255 9.43 19.42 -1.93
CA PRO A 255 10.52 19.73 -1.01
C PRO A 255 10.22 19.41 0.47
N ARG A 256 8.95 19.18 0.82
CA ARG A 256 8.49 18.90 2.19
C ARG A 256 8.22 17.42 2.49
N LEU A 257 8.67 16.55 1.60
CA LEU A 257 8.45 15.12 1.73
C LEU A 257 9.11 14.57 3.00
N GLU A 258 8.34 13.85 3.81
CA GLU A 258 8.81 13.17 5.02
C GLU A 258 8.97 11.66 4.81
N HIS A 259 8.20 11.07 3.88
CA HIS A 259 8.28 9.66 3.51
C HIS A 259 8.35 9.50 1.99
N LEU A 260 9.35 8.77 1.52
CA LEU A 260 9.51 8.37 0.13
C LEU A 260 9.57 6.85 0.04
N GLN A 261 8.77 6.28 -0.85
CA GLN A 261 8.85 4.88 -1.24
C GLN A 261 9.12 4.78 -2.74
N LEU A 262 10.17 4.05 -3.13
CA LEU A 262 10.51 3.80 -4.54
C LEU A 262 10.60 2.30 -4.81
N ILE A 263 9.74 1.79 -5.66
CA ILE A 263 9.73 0.38 -6.09
C ILE A 263 9.92 0.35 -7.60
N ASN A 264 10.99 -0.30 -8.04
CA ASN A 264 11.22 -0.62 -9.43
C ASN A 264 11.18 -2.14 -9.61
N HIS A 265 10.19 -2.63 -10.38
CA HIS A 265 9.94 -4.06 -10.59
C HIS A 265 10.63 -4.62 -11.82
N GLU A 266 11.14 -3.79 -12.73
CA GLU A 266 11.81 -4.34 -13.89
C GLU A 266 13.22 -4.78 -13.56
N ASP A 267 13.57 -5.83 -14.27
CA ASP A 267 14.89 -6.41 -14.44
C ASP A 267 15.96 -5.43 -14.98
N TYR A 268 15.56 -4.21 -15.34
CA TYR A 268 16.40 -3.16 -15.92
C TYR A 268 16.27 -1.85 -15.17
N SER A 269 16.35 -1.86 -13.83
CA SER A 269 16.46 -0.61 -13.08
C SER A 269 17.66 0.20 -13.59
N ASP A 270 17.51 1.52 -13.62
CA ASP A 270 18.62 2.42 -13.91
C ASP A 270 19.79 2.12 -12.94
N PRO A 271 21.00 1.79 -13.44
CA PRO A 271 22.16 1.47 -12.59
C PRO A 271 22.47 2.56 -11.56
N LEU A 272 22.05 3.79 -11.81
CA LEU A 272 22.21 4.92 -10.89
C LEU A 272 21.47 4.74 -9.55
N PHE A 273 20.42 3.91 -9.48
CA PHE A 273 19.78 3.57 -8.20
C PHE A 273 20.65 2.70 -7.29
N PHE A 274 21.71 2.08 -7.83
CA PHE A 274 22.66 1.26 -7.08
C PHE A 274 23.84 2.07 -6.53
N ASP A 275 23.88 3.39 -6.77
CA ASP A 275 24.86 4.30 -6.17
C ASP A 275 24.28 5.01 -4.94
N GLY A 276 24.62 4.49 -3.77
CA GLY A 276 24.22 5.06 -2.48
C GLY A 276 24.72 6.48 -2.25
N THR A 277 25.86 6.86 -2.86
CA THR A 277 26.39 8.24 -2.77
C THR A 277 25.48 9.21 -3.52
N ARG A 278 24.97 8.79 -4.68
CA ARG A 278 24.08 9.62 -5.50
C ARG A 278 22.70 9.76 -4.84
N LEU A 279 22.17 8.68 -4.26
CA LEU A 279 20.95 8.73 -3.45
C LEU A 279 21.11 9.62 -2.21
N GLU A 280 22.22 9.51 -1.48
CA GLU A 280 22.55 10.37 -0.35
C GLU A 280 22.54 11.85 -0.76
N ASN A 281 23.28 12.20 -1.81
CA ASN A 281 23.31 13.58 -2.32
C ASN A 281 21.93 14.08 -2.74
N LEU A 282 21.11 13.26 -3.40
CA LEU A 282 19.72 13.61 -3.75
C LEU A 282 18.89 13.94 -2.50
N ILE A 283 19.01 13.12 -1.44
CA ILE A 283 18.26 13.30 -0.21
C ILE A 283 18.72 14.56 0.54
N GLU A 284 20.02 14.76 0.69
CA GLU A 284 20.58 15.94 1.39
C GLU A 284 20.27 17.26 0.67
N THR A 285 20.27 17.24 -0.66
CA THR A 285 20.05 18.45 -1.46
C THR A 285 18.58 18.78 -1.65
N LYS A 286 17.72 17.78 -1.93
CA LYS A 286 16.31 18.00 -2.32
C LYS A 286 15.29 17.59 -1.26
N LEU A 287 15.61 16.64 -0.38
CA LEU A 287 14.65 16.02 0.55
C LEU A 287 15.10 16.13 2.02
N ARG A 288 15.42 17.35 2.46
CA ARG A 288 15.97 17.59 3.82
C ARG A 288 15.06 17.17 4.97
N LEU A 289 13.75 17.12 4.73
CA LEU A 289 12.75 16.72 5.74
C LEU A 289 12.46 15.21 5.74
N LEU A 290 13.14 14.43 4.89
CA LEU A 290 12.89 13.01 4.75
C LEU A 290 13.28 12.25 6.03
N LYS A 291 12.28 11.64 6.66
CA LYS A 291 12.40 10.83 7.88
C LYS A 291 12.42 9.34 7.57
N LYS A 292 11.74 8.93 6.49
CA LYS A 292 11.67 7.54 6.07
C LYS A 292 11.92 7.41 4.57
N PHE A 293 12.82 6.51 4.20
CA PHE A 293 13.08 6.15 2.82
C PHE A 293 13.00 4.64 2.68
N ASP A 294 11.94 4.18 1.99
CA ASP A 294 11.74 2.77 1.69
C ASP A 294 12.01 2.55 0.20
N PHE A 295 12.74 1.50 -0.16
CA PHE A 295 12.97 1.22 -1.57
C PHE A 295 13.21 -0.26 -1.89
N TRP A 296 12.97 -0.58 -3.16
CA TRP A 296 13.22 -1.87 -3.77
C TRP A 296 13.63 -1.67 -5.23
N PHE A 297 14.83 -2.10 -5.59
CA PHE A 297 15.38 -2.01 -6.95
C PHE A 297 15.89 -3.38 -7.40
N SER A 298 15.71 -3.70 -8.68
CA SER A 298 16.22 -4.92 -9.31
C SER A 298 16.98 -4.63 -10.60
N ASN A 299 18.13 -5.28 -10.83
CA ASN A 299 18.90 -5.09 -12.06
C ASN A 299 19.72 -6.33 -12.42
N TYR A 300 19.78 -6.66 -13.71
CA TYR A 300 20.69 -7.69 -14.21
C TYR A 300 22.14 -7.19 -14.27
N ALA A 301 23.06 -8.02 -13.77
CA ALA A 301 24.48 -7.87 -14.02
C ALA A 301 24.74 -8.08 -15.52
N GLN A 302 25.09 -7.03 -16.26
CA GLN A 302 25.60 -7.19 -17.61
C GLN A 302 27.04 -7.73 -17.52
N HIS A 303 27.26 -8.95 -18.01
CA HIS A 303 28.54 -9.65 -17.90
C HIS A 303 29.72 -9.00 -18.63
N ASP A 304 29.50 -7.97 -19.47
CA ASP A 304 30.49 -7.48 -20.43
C ASP A 304 31.11 -6.09 -20.13
N SER A 305 30.75 -5.42 -19.03
CA SER A 305 31.40 -4.13 -18.68
C SER A 305 31.42 -3.89 -17.17
N ASP A 306 32.63 -3.86 -16.60
CA ASP A 306 32.99 -3.57 -15.19
C ASP A 306 32.18 -4.33 -14.12
N GLU A 307 32.87 -5.16 -13.32
CA GLU A 307 32.31 -5.96 -12.23
C GLU A 307 31.55 -5.10 -11.19
N ILE A 308 30.28 -4.78 -11.44
CA ILE A 308 29.35 -4.36 -10.40
C ILE A 308 29.13 -5.61 -9.53
N THR A 309 29.92 -5.70 -8.47
CA THR A 309 29.72 -6.72 -7.44
C THR A 309 28.71 -6.22 -6.41
N VAL A 310 28.03 -7.15 -5.74
CA VAL A 310 27.20 -6.84 -4.55
C VAL A 310 27.98 -5.97 -3.54
N GLU A 311 29.28 -6.20 -3.40
CA GLU A 311 30.12 -5.48 -2.46
C GLU A 311 30.39 -4.04 -2.90
N THR A 312 30.64 -3.79 -4.18
CA THR A 312 30.83 -2.43 -4.69
C THR A 312 29.56 -1.59 -4.54
N VAL A 313 28.38 -2.20 -4.75
CA VAL A 313 27.09 -1.54 -4.51
C VAL A 313 26.93 -1.22 -3.02
N ILE A 314 27.02 -2.21 -2.14
CA ILE A 314 26.81 -2.03 -0.70
C ILE A 314 27.82 -1.08 -0.07
N ALA A 315 29.05 -1.03 -0.57
CA ALA A 315 30.07 -0.10 -0.08
C ALA A 315 29.60 1.36 -0.12
N THR A 316 28.82 1.75 -1.14
CA THR A 316 28.29 3.12 -1.28
C THR A 316 27.21 3.47 -0.24
N PHE A 317 26.66 2.49 0.47
CA PHE A 317 25.67 2.67 1.55
C PHE A 317 26.27 2.56 2.95
N ARG A 318 27.61 2.50 3.08
CA ARG A 318 28.31 2.42 4.39
C ARG A 318 28.82 3.78 4.89
N THR A 319 28.23 4.88 4.44
CA THR A 319 28.56 6.22 4.92
C THR A 319 27.92 6.48 6.30
N LEU A 320 28.41 7.53 6.99
CA LEU A 320 27.82 7.97 8.26
C LEU A 320 26.36 8.40 8.08
N PHE A 321 26.02 8.97 6.93
CA PHE A 321 24.65 9.35 6.60
C PHE A 321 23.68 8.17 6.72
N TRP A 322 24.00 7.03 6.08
CA TRP A 322 23.11 5.85 6.10
C TRP A 322 23.08 5.17 7.47
N LEU A 323 24.25 4.98 8.09
CA LEU A 323 24.39 4.13 9.27
C LEU A 323 24.13 4.86 10.59
N GLU A 324 24.55 6.12 10.72
CA GLU A 324 24.51 6.89 11.98
C GLU A 324 23.48 8.01 11.95
N ASP A 325 23.34 8.75 10.85
CA ASP A 325 22.39 9.87 10.81
C ASP A 325 20.95 9.38 10.58
N LYS A 326 20.77 8.56 9.54
CA LYS A 326 19.44 8.07 9.14
C LYS A 326 19.07 6.73 9.75
N HIS A 327 20.06 5.91 10.12
CA HIS A 327 19.86 4.52 10.55
C HIS A 327 19.08 3.69 9.53
N TRP A 328 19.22 4.00 8.24
CA TRP A 328 18.55 3.29 7.16
C TRP A 328 19.44 2.12 6.70
N ILE A 329 19.01 0.91 7.05
CA ILE A 329 19.75 -0.30 6.73
C ILE A 329 19.39 -0.74 5.31
N VAL A 330 20.42 -0.96 4.49
CA VAL A 330 20.30 -1.37 3.10
C VAL A 330 20.84 -2.80 2.96
N LYS A 331 20.12 -3.62 2.20
CA LYS A 331 20.52 -4.98 1.84
C LYS A 331 20.63 -5.12 0.34
N CYS A 332 21.57 -5.96 -0.07
CA CYS A 332 21.74 -6.34 -1.46
C CYS A 332 21.89 -7.86 -1.55
N ASP A 333 21.01 -8.47 -2.33
CA ASP A 333 20.94 -9.89 -2.57
C ASP A 333 21.17 -10.17 -4.06
N SER A 334 21.72 -11.35 -4.37
CA SER A 334 21.82 -11.81 -5.77
C SER A 334 21.25 -13.21 -5.97
N GLU A 335 20.51 -13.36 -7.07
CA GLU A 335 19.91 -14.61 -7.53
C GLU A 335 20.32 -14.88 -8.97
N TYR A 336 20.57 -16.15 -9.32
CA TYR A 336 20.83 -16.54 -10.70
C TYR A 336 19.53 -17.01 -11.34
N LYS A 337 19.10 -16.30 -12.39
CA LYS A 337 17.91 -16.64 -13.19
C LYS A 337 18.31 -16.73 -14.66
N GLU A 338 18.07 -17.88 -15.29
CA GLU A 338 18.30 -18.08 -16.74
C GLU A 338 19.73 -17.75 -17.22
N ASN A 339 20.75 -18.01 -16.39
CA ASN A 339 22.17 -17.66 -16.60
C ASN A 339 22.51 -16.15 -16.49
N LEU A 340 21.61 -15.34 -15.96
CA LEU A 340 21.88 -13.95 -15.59
C LEU A 340 21.87 -13.82 -14.06
N GLU A 341 22.81 -13.04 -13.51
CA GLU A 341 22.79 -12.67 -12.09
C GLU A 341 21.89 -11.44 -11.93
N LEU A 342 20.81 -11.58 -11.17
CA LEU A 342 19.87 -10.53 -10.82
C LEU A 342 20.21 -10.01 -9.43
N PHE A 343 20.46 -8.71 -9.32
CA PHE A 343 20.69 -8.04 -8.04
C PHE A 343 19.42 -7.38 -7.56
N TYR A 344 19.15 -7.55 -6.26
CA TYR A 344 18.11 -6.84 -5.54
C TYR A 344 18.76 -5.91 -4.54
N LEU A 345 18.31 -4.66 -4.47
CA LEU A 345 18.78 -3.66 -3.51
C LEU A 345 17.56 -3.05 -2.82
N TYR A 346 17.50 -3.14 -1.49
CA TYR A 346 16.30 -2.75 -0.74
C TYR A 346 16.59 -2.26 0.67
N SER A 347 15.66 -1.46 1.20
CA SER A 347 15.65 -0.99 2.59
C SER A 347 15.02 -2.02 3.53
N ILE A 348 15.33 -1.92 4.84
CA ILE A 348 14.63 -2.67 5.89
C ILE A 348 13.75 -1.71 6.72
N PRO A 349 12.46 -2.03 6.96
CA PRO A 349 11.74 -3.23 6.50
C PRO A 349 11.52 -3.24 4.97
N ILE A 350 11.37 -4.44 4.41
CA ILE A 350 11.06 -4.63 2.99
C ILE A 350 9.71 -4.00 2.70
N CYS A 351 9.63 -3.19 1.64
CA CYS A 351 8.46 -2.40 1.29
C CYS A 351 7.62 -3.01 0.15
N ARG A 352 7.94 -4.25 -0.22
CA ARG A 352 7.30 -5.05 -1.26
C ARG A 352 6.49 -6.17 -0.61
N ASP A 353 5.24 -6.34 -1.02
CA ASP A 353 4.29 -7.29 -0.41
C ASP A 353 4.47 -8.75 -0.89
N ASP A 354 5.07 -8.95 -2.07
CA ASP A 354 5.23 -10.22 -2.76
C ASP A 354 6.67 -10.77 -2.73
N PHE A 355 7.45 -10.42 -1.70
CA PHE A 355 8.82 -10.92 -1.56
C PHE A 355 8.87 -12.25 -0.79
N ASP A 356 9.15 -13.33 -1.52
CA ASP A 356 9.50 -14.62 -0.93
C ASP A 356 11.00 -14.74 -0.69
N TYR A 357 11.39 -15.08 0.54
CA TYR A 357 12.77 -15.45 0.85
C TYR A 357 13.10 -16.79 0.18
N SER A 358 13.69 -16.76 -1.01
CA SER A 358 14.17 -17.97 -1.67
C SER A 358 15.43 -18.50 -0.95
N SER A 359 15.46 -19.80 -0.66
CA SER A 359 16.64 -20.47 -0.08
C SER A 359 17.80 -20.62 -1.09
N GLN A 360 17.61 -20.17 -2.33
CA GLN A 360 18.56 -20.27 -3.44
C GLN A 360 19.38 -18.99 -3.67
N GLN A 361 19.20 -17.96 -2.84
CA GLN A 361 20.00 -16.74 -2.92
C GLN A 361 21.49 -17.04 -2.73
N SER A 362 22.30 -16.62 -3.70
CA SER A 362 23.72 -17.02 -3.76
C SER A 362 24.61 -16.17 -2.87
N LYS A 363 24.27 -14.89 -2.69
CA LYS A 363 25.00 -13.92 -1.85
C LYS A 363 24.02 -12.90 -1.26
N ILE A 364 24.07 -12.73 0.06
CA ILE A 364 23.36 -11.69 0.81
C ILE A 364 24.41 -10.78 1.45
N ARG A 365 24.27 -9.47 1.31
CA ARG A 365 25.12 -8.45 1.95
C ARG A 365 24.27 -7.34 2.56
N CYS A 366 24.80 -6.71 3.61
CA CYS A 366 24.10 -5.68 4.36
C CYS A 366 25.06 -4.52 4.65
N SER A 367 24.58 -3.28 4.53
CA SER A 367 25.37 -2.07 4.78
C SER A 367 25.88 -2.00 6.22
N ALA A 368 25.10 -2.50 7.18
CA ALA A 368 25.46 -2.51 8.60
C ALA A 368 26.54 -3.56 8.98
N LEU A 369 26.93 -4.46 8.07
CA LEU A 369 27.93 -5.49 8.33
C LEU A 369 29.27 -5.13 7.67
N ASN A 370 30.35 -5.12 8.45
CA ASN A 370 31.71 -4.89 7.96
C ASN A 370 32.27 -6.10 7.19
N THR A 371 33.03 -5.83 6.13
CA THR A 371 33.68 -6.82 5.24
C THR A 371 34.70 -7.72 5.91
N THR A 372 35.09 -7.43 7.15
CA THR A 372 36.04 -8.25 7.92
C THR A 372 35.43 -9.54 8.46
N ASP A 373 34.09 -9.67 8.49
CA ASP A 373 33.37 -10.88 8.90
C ASP A 373 33.10 -11.83 7.72
N LYS A 374 34.12 -12.11 6.90
CA LYS A 374 34.03 -13.03 5.74
C LYS A 374 33.57 -14.47 6.09
N ASN A 375 33.48 -14.82 7.37
CA ASN A 375 33.07 -16.15 7.85
C ASN A 375 31.63 -16.25 8.36
N ARG A 376 30.82 -15.19 8.30
CA ARG A 376 29.37 -15.35 8.50
C ARG A 376 28.71 -15.64 7.16
N ILE A 377 28.76 -16.92 6.79
CA ILE A 377 27.68 -17.55 6.03
C ILE A 377 26.40 -17.24 6.82
N ILE A 378 25.60 -16.28 6.36
CA ILE A 378 24.26 -16.10 6.88
C ILE A 378 23.51 -17.35 6.45
N THR A 379 23.32 -18.21 7.43
CA THR A 379 22.82 -19.57 7.39
C THR A 379 21.62 -19.74 6.46
N VAL A 380 21.77 -20.67 5.52
CA VAL A 380 20.74 -21.45 4.81
C VAL A 380 19.89 -22.30 5.79
N ASN A 381 19.67 -21.86 7.04
CA ASN A 381 18.87 -22.60 8.02
C ASN A 381 18.34 -21.65 9.11
N ALA A 382 17.39 -20.80 8.75
CA ALA A 382 16.52 -20.15 9.73
C ALA A 382 15.30 -21.04 10.03
N ASN A 383 15.52 -22.28 10.48
CA ASN A 383 14.42 -23.17 10.88
C ASN A 383 13.91 -22.89 12.31
N GLN A 384 14.57 -22.02 13.07
CA GLN A 384 14.11 -21.57 14.38
C GLN A 384 14.59 -20.15 14.66
N LEU A 385 13.68 -19.20 14.50
CA LEU A 385 13.78 -17.87 15.08
C LEU A 385 13.00 -17.93 16.40
N SER A 386 13.69 -18.12 17.53
CA SER A 386 13.05 -18.01 18.84
C SER A 386 13.04 -16.54 19.26
N VAL A 387 11.87 -15.91 19.17
CA VAL A 387 11.65 -14.59 19.74
C VAL A 387 11.52 -14.75 21.26
N ASP A 388 12.51 -14.26 22.00
CA ASP A 388 12.46 -14.22 23.46
C ASP A 388 11.57 -13.04 23.92
N LEU A 389 10.28 -13.32 24.12
CA LEU A 389 9.28 -12.35 24.59
C LEU A 389 9.44 -12.00 26.08
N SER A 390 10.40 -12.58 26.79
CA SER A 390 10.61 -12.35 28.23
C SER A 390 10.87 -10.87 28.53
N GLN A 391 11.60 -10.16 27.66
CA GLN A 391 11.86 -8.72 27.85
C GLN A 391 10.63 -7.85 27.61
N MET A 392 9.75 -8.20 26.67
CA MET A 392 8.48 -7.48 26.45
C MET A 392 7.52 -7.64 27.65
N MET A 393 7.54 -8.78 28.33
CA MET A 393 6.75 -8.98 29.56
C MET A 393 7.32 -8.17 30.74
N ILE A 394 8.64 -8.00 30.84
CA ILE A 394 9.27 -7.22 31.93
C ILE A 394 8.94 -5.73 31.81
N GLN A 395 8.92 -5.17 30.59
CA GLN A 395 8.61 -3.74 30.38
C GLN A 395 7.14 -3.38 30.69
N ASN A 396 6.20 -4.32 30.53
CA ASN A 396 4.79 -4.10 30.86
C ASN A 396 4.48 -4.28 32.35
N ILE A 397 5.32 -5.00 33.10
CA ILE A 397 5.18 -5.12 34.56
C ILE A 397 5.74 -3.88 35.28
N GLN A 398 6.71 -3.18 34.67
CA GLN A 398 7.29 -1.95 35.23
C GLN A 398 6.50 -0.66 34.91
N ARG A 399 5.44 -0.75 34.11
CA ARG A 399 4.53 0.37 33.80
C ARG A 399 3.18 0.32 34.56
N LYS A 400 3.10 -0.46 35.64
CA LYS A 400 1.98 -0.41 36.59
C LYS A 400 2.33 0.34 37.87
#